data_AF-A0A6A3DUS2-F1
#
_entry.id   AF-A0A6A3DUS2-F1
#
_cell.length_a   1.000
_cell.length_b   1.000
_cell.length_c   1.000
_cell.angle_alpha   90.00
_cell.angle_beta   90.00
_cell.angle_gamma   90.00
#
_symmetry.space_group_name_H-M   'P 1'
#
loop_
_entity.id
_entity.type
_entity.pdbx_description
1 polymer ?
#
loop_
_entity_poly.entity_id
_entity_poly.type
_entity_poly.pdbx_seq_one_letter_code
_entity_poly.pdbx_strand_id
1 'polypeptide(L)'
;PLTPERLFPSGVFLRVFTATKYLTDVTVLIKPENSFLSFTEQDLSMAGGCTNCTSSCKISLLEFALFKETALTITPPRFSALVGKPPTESLYDFSPLSVEALALAESLDQDGALCLSGIDDFGAISSLVTGSTEAVFNVIKVLNISISPLIERELELGIQRADECVTNWSMMGITRLFYYPSTLGSAQFGRISAATAHVYPDYTECRPDVDIPDNLTRN
;
A
#
# COMPACT_ATOMS: atom_id res chain seq x y z
N PRO A 1 -13.65 -46.26 -17.33
CA PRO A 1 -14.44 -45.17 -17.94
C PRO A 1 -15.82 -45.10 -17.29
N LEU A 2 -15.98 -44.21 -16.29
CA LEU A 2 -17.25 -43.89 -15.68
C LEU A 2 -17.35 -42.36 -15.65
N THR A 3 -18.29 -41.86 -16.44
CA THR A 3 -18.61 -40.44 -16.66
C THR A 3 -19.29 -39.83 -15.44
N PRO A 4 -19.01 -38.56 -15.10
CA PRO A 4 -19.58 -37.91 -13.92
C PRO A 4 -20.95 -37.31 -14.23
N GLU A 5 -22.02 -37.98 -13.83
CA GLU A 5 -23.28 -37.31 -13.51
C GLU A 5 -23.19 -36.75 -12.08
N ARG A 6 -22.83 -35.47 -11.98
CA ARG A 6 -23.37 -34.60 -10.93
C ARG A 6 -23.88 -33.35 -11.62
N LEU A 7 -25.20 -33.30 -11.77
CA LEU A 7 -25.95 -32.10 -12.10
C LEU A 7 -25.48 -30.98 -11.17
N PHE A 8 -24.70 -30.05 -11.72
CA PHE A 8 -24.60 -28.70 -11.20
C PHE A 8 -26.00 -28.08 -11.21
N PRO A 9 -26.37 -27.22 -10.24
CA PRO A 9 -27.70 -26.62 -10.16
C PRO A 9 -27.83 -25.55 -11.25
N SER A 10 -28.10 -26.00 -12.48
CA SER A 10 -28.25 -25.18 -13.69
C SER A 10 -29.31 -24.09 -13.52
N GLY A 11 -30.32 -24.33 -12.68
CA GLY A 11 -31.38 -23.35 -12.40
C GLY A 11 -30.93 -22.14 -11.57
N VAL A 12 -29.93 -22.27 -10.69
CA VAL A 12 -29.44 -21.15 -9.88
C VAL A 12 -28.59 -20.22 -10.74
N PHE A 13 -27.66 -20.77 -11.52
CA PHE A 13 -26.86 -20.00 -12.46
C PHE A 13 -27.73 -19.34 -13.53
N LEU A 14 -28.71 -20.03 -14.10
CA LEU A 14 -29.60 -19.44 -15.09
C LEU A 14 -30.44 -18.28 -14.53
N ARG A 15 -30.89 -18.37 -13.27
CA ARG A 15 -31.59 -17.27 -12.60
C ARG A 15 -30.66 -16.10 -12.28
N VAL A 16 -29.42 -16.37 -11.86
CA VAL A 16 -28.41 -15.32 -11.68
C VAL A 16 -28.15 -14.63 -13.01
N PHE A 17 -27.95 -15.37 -14.11
CA PHE A 17 -27.67 -14.79 -15.43
C PHE A 17 -28.82 -14.03 -16.08
N THR A 18 -30.08 -14.30 -15.69
CA THR A 18 -31.26 -13.61 -16.23
C THR A 18 -31.77 -12.50 -15.31
N ALA A 19 -31.58 -12.62 -13.99
CA ALA A 19 -31.93 -11.58 -13.02
C ALA A 19 -30.83 -10.52 -12.89
N THR A 20 -29.58 -10.86 -13.22
CA THR A 20 -28.44 -9.92 -13.25
C THR A 20 -28.04 -9.68 -14.70
N LYS A 21 -27.60 -8.47 -15.05
CA LYS A 21 -27.12 -8.08 -16.40
C LYS A 21 -25.82 -8.79 -16.85
N TYR A 22 -25.50 -9.94 -16.26
CA TYR A 22 -24.23 -10.65 -16.39
C TYR A 22 -23.89 -11.05 -17.83
N LEU A 23 -24.89 -11.28 -18.70
CA LEU A 23 -24.67 -11.64 -20.11
C LEU A 23 -24.71 -10.45 -21.07
N THR A 24 -25.02 -9.25 -20.58
CA THR A 24 -25.14 -8.04 -21.42
C THR A 24 -23.90 -7.15 -21.41
N ASP A 25 -22.97 -7.38 -20.47
CA ASP A 25 -21.68 -6.72 -20.39
C ASP A 25 -20.61 -7.78 -20.10
N VAL A 26 -19.52 -7.80 -20.87
CA VAL A 26 -18.43 -8.80 -20.79
C VAL A 26 -17.51 -8.53 -19.60
N THR A 27 -18.08 -8.27 -18.43
CA THR A 27 -17.33 -8.02 -17.20
C THR A 27 -17.90 -8.91 -16.10
N VAL A 28 -17.09 -9.87 -15.66
CA VAL A 28 -17.38 -10.76 -14.52
C VAL A 28 -17.56 -9.98 -13.22
N LEU A 29 -17.04 -8.74 -13.17
CA LEU A 29 -17.14 -7.83 -12.05
C LEU A 29 -18.28 -6.83 -12.25
N ILE A 30 -18.98 -6.51 -11.16
CA ILE A 30 -19.97 -5.43 -11.13
C ILE A 30 -19.23 -4.14 -11.48
N LYS A 31 -19.74 -3.39 -12.47
CA LYS A 31 -19.15 -2.11 -12.83
C LYS A 31 -19.19 -1.15 -11.63
N PRO A 32 -18.15 -0.31 -11.41
CA PRO A 32 -18.05 0.56 -10.24
C PRO A 32 -19.34 1.36 -9.96
N GLU A 33 -19.99 1.86 -11.00
CA GLU A 33 -21.24 2.65 -10.93
C GLU A 33 -22.49 1.86 -10.48
N ASN A 34 -22.42 0.52 -10.44
CA ASN A 34 -23.50 -0.38 -10.01
C ASN A 34 -23.15 -1.16 -8.74
N SER A 35 -22.00 -0.89 -8.11
CA SER A 35 -21.56 -1.56 -6.90
C SER A 35 -22.10 -0.83 -5.66
N PHE A 36 -22.90 -1.52 -4.83
CA PHE A 36 -23.18 -1.09 -3.44
C PHE A 36 -21.97 -1.34 -2.52
N LEU A 37 -21.01 -2.16 -2.99
CA LEU A 37 -19.63 -2.20 -2.49
C LEU A 37 -18.82 -1.10 -3.20
N SER A 38 -19.41 0.07 -3.41
CA SER A 38 -18.65 1.28 -3.73
C SER A 38 -17.60 1.37 -2.64
N PHE A 39 -16.33 1.15 -3.02
CA PHE A 39 -15.12 1.38 -2.25
C PHE A 39 -15.46 2.12 -0.96
N THR A 40 -15.73 1.36 0.09
CA THR A 40 -15.90 1.93 1.42
C THR A 40 -14.49 2.36 1.77
N GLU A 41 -14.22 3.62 1.50
CA GLU A 41 -12.90 4.23 1.53
C GLU A 41 -12.22 4.11 2.91
N GLN A 42 -13.01 3.77 3.93
CA GLN A 42 -12.60 3.49 5.30
C GLN A 42 -12.99 2.09 5.78
N ASP A 43 -13.35 1.17 4.89
CA ASP A 43 -13.46 -0.23 5.28
C ASP A 43 -12.05 -0.77 5.48
N LEU A 44 -11.71 -0.95 6.76
CA LEU A 44 -10.43 -1.46 7.22
C LEU A 44 -10.10 -2.84 6.62
N SER A 45 -11.09 -3.60 6.17
CA SER A 45 -10.87 -4.88 5.46
C SER A 45 -10.46 -4.70 4.00
N MET A 46 -10.80 -3.55 3.39
CA MET A 46 -10.50 -3.21 2.00
C MET A 46 -9.29 -2.28 1.85
N ALA A 47 -8.94 -1.51 2.90
CA ALA A 47 -7.67 -0.78 2.97
C ALA A 47 -6.51 -1.79 2.99
N GLY A 48 -5.85 -1.97 1.86
CA GLY A 48 -4.77 -2.95 1.69
C GLY A 48 -5.21 -4.41 1.55
N GLY A 49 -6.52 -4.70 1.50
CA GLY A 49 -7.05 -6.05 1.31
C GLY A 49 -6.57 -7.06 2.37
N CYS A 50 -6.47 -6.63 3.63
CA CYS A 50 -5.80 -7.39 4.69
C CYS A 50 -6.73 -7.58 5.88
N THR A 51 -7.14 -8.82 6.16
CA THR A 51 -8.02 -9.12 7.30
C THR A 51 -7.23 -9.19 8.61
N ASN A 52 -7.64 -8.41 9.63
CA ASN A 52 -7.01 -8.32 10.97
C ASN A 52 -5.56 -7.80 10.96
N CYS A 53 -5.21 -6.94 10.01
CA CYS A 53 -3.86 -6.36 9.91
C CYS A 53 -3.73 -4.98 10.55
N THR A 54 -4.83 -4.43 11.07
CA THR A 54 -4.79 -3.16 11.80
C THR A 54 -3.86 -3.28 13.01
N SER A 55 -2.91 -2.36 13.10
CA SER A 55 -1.86 -2.33 14.11
C SER A 55 -1.75 -0.93 14.71
N SER A 56 -0.97 -0.78 15.78
CA SER A 56 -0.56 0.55 16.22
C SER A 56 0.41 1.15 15.21
N CYS A 57 0.39 2.48 15.08
CA CYS A 57 1.31 3.19 14.19
C CYS A 57 2.77 3.01 14.60
N LYS A 58 3.02 2.71 15.86
CA LYS A 58 4.35 2.37 16.37
C LYS A 58 4.94 1.12 15.71
N ILE A 59 4.13 0.11 15.37
CA ILE A 59 4.58 -1.08 14.63
C ILE A 59 4.94 -0.69 13.19
N SER A 60 4.06 0.04 12.50
CA SER A 60 4.31 0.47 11.12
C SER A 60 5.55 1.37 11.03
N LEU A 61 5.77 2.29 11.98
CA LEU A 61 6.98 3.12 12.02
C LEU A 61 8.26 2.29 12.23
N LEU A 62 8.22 1.24 13.05
CA LEU A 62 9.35 0.31 13.22
C LEU A 62 9.68 -0.41 11.90
N GLU A 63 8.67 -0.79 11.13
CA GLU A 63 8.83 -1.42 9.82
C GLU A 63 9.37 -0.41 8.79
N PHE A 64 8.87 0.82 8.81
CA PHE A 64 9.35 1.87 7.92
C PHE A 64 10.76 2.36 8.25
N ALA A 65 11.20 2.23 9.50
CA ALA A 65 12.59 2.51 9.89
C ALA A 65 13.62 1.62 9.16
N LEU A 66 13.19 0.47 8.60
CA LEU A 66 14.05 -0.37 7.76
C LEU A 66 14.44 0.31 6.44
N PHE A 67 13.66 1.28 5.96
CA PHE A 67 13.94 2.04 4.72
C PHE A 67 14.81 3.29 4.96
N LYS A 68 15.30 3.49 6.19
CA LYS A 68 16.21 4.59 6.50
C LYS A 68 17.40 4.56 5.54
N GLU A 69 17.63 5.69 4.86
CA GLU A 69 18.75 5.91 3.93
C GLU A 69 18.84 4.92 2.74
N THR A 70 17.83 4.06 2.53
CA THR A 70 17.83 3.06 1.45
C THR A 70 16.47 2.99 0.75
N ALA A 71 16.46 3.23 -0.57
CA ALA A 71 15.22 3.18 -1.38
C ALA A 71 14.68 1.74 -1.59
N LEU A 72 15.57 0.75 -1.46
CA LEU A 72 15.27 -0.67 -1.54
C LEU A 72 15.99 -1.38 -0.41
N THR A 73 15.25 -2.17 0.37
CA THR A 73 15.91 -3.08 1.31
C THR A 73 16.07 -4.42 0.60
N ILE A 74 17.33 -4.77 0.29
CA ILE A 74 17.72 -6.09 -0.25
C ILE A 74 17.62 -7.18 0.84
N THR A 75 17.02 -6.83 1.98
CA THR A 75 16.74 -7.73 3.09
C THR A 75 15.25 -8.06 3.20
N PRO A 76 14.54 -8.54 2.14
CA PRO A 76 13.20 -9.09 2.30
C PRO A 76 13.06 -10.00 3.52
N PRO A 77 14.03 -10.86 3.91
CA PRO A 77 13.87 -11.66 5.11
C PRO A 77 13.67 -10.85 6.39
N ARG A 78 14.26 -9.66 6.52
CA ARG A 78 14.07 -8.78 7.70
C ARG A 78 12.74 -8.07 7.66
N PHE A 79 12.37 -7.47 6.52
CA PHE A 79 11.06 -6.82 6.37
C PHE A 79 9.93 -7.84 6.54
N SER A 80 10.01 -8.97 5.83
CA SER A 80 9.05 -10.07 5.94
C SER A 80 8.98 -10.72 7.31
N ALA A 81 10.09 -10.86 8.03
CA ALA A 81 10.07 -11.39 9.39
C ALA A 81 9.49 -10.41 10.41
N LEU A 82 9.57 -9.11 10.13
CA LEU A 82 8.99 -8.07 10.98
C LEU A 82 7.49 -7.93 10.71
N VAL A 83 7.12 -7.65 9.46
CA VAL A 83 5.73 -7.43 9.02
C VAL A 83 4.89 -8.72 9.08
N GLY A 84 5.51 -9.89 8.94
CA GLY A 84 4.82 -11.17 9.05
C GLY A 84 4.44 -11.56 10.49
N LYS A 85 4.83 -10.78 11.50
CA LYS A 85 4.40 -11.01 12.89
C LYS A 85 2.95 -10.54 13.07
N PRO A 86 2.16 -11.17 13.97
CA PRO A 86 0.88 -10.62 14.37
C PRO A 86 1.04 -9.17 14.88
N PRO A 87 0.03 -8.29 14.70
CA PRO A 87 0.08 -6.88 15.09
C PRO A 87 -0.08 -6.68 16.61
N THR A 88 0.68 -7.44 17.41
CA THR A 88 0.69 -7.37 18.87
C THR A 88 2.02 -6.77 19.33
N GLU A 89 1.98 -5.59 19.95
CA GLU A 89 3.19 -4.81 20.30
C GLU A 89 4.23 -5.59 21.11
N SER A 90 3.80 -6.49 22.01
CA SER A 90 4.70 -7.29 22.84
C SER A 90 5.62 -8.25 22.05
N LEU A 91 5.35 -8.43 20.75
CA LEU A 91 6.15 -9.26 19.84
C LEU A 91 7.27 -8.49 19.13
N TYR A 92 7.37 -7.18 19.37
CA TYR A 92 8.29 -6.27 18.69
C TYR A 92 9.29 -5.64 19.68
N ASP A 93 10.49 -5.39 19.17
CA ASP A 93 11.49 -4.57 19.86
C ASP A 93 11.54 -3.18 19.21
N PHE A 94 11.15 -2.18 19.98
CA PHE A 94 11.09 -0.78 19.53
C PHE A 94 12.36 0.01 19.84
N SER A 95 13.41 -0.63 20.39
CA SER A 95 14.70 0.01 20.63
C SER A 95 15.33 0.72 19.41
N PRO A 96 15.06 0.34 18.14
CA PRO A 96 15.56 1.07 16.98
C PRO A 96 14.89 2.42 16.73
N LEU A 97 13.71 2.67 17.31
CA LEU A 97 12.98 3.93 17.12
C LEU A 97 13.52 5.01 18.06
N SER A 98 13.65 6.25 17.55
CA SER A 98 13.97 7.41 18.36
C SER A 98 12.78 7.79 19.26
N VAL A 99 13.05 8.57 20.31
CA VAL A 99 11.98 9.13 21.16
C VAL A 99 11.00 9.98 20.33
N GLU A 100 11.51 10.69 19.34
CA GLU A 100 10.69 11.48 18.39
C GLU A 100 9.80 10.58 17.52
N ALA A 101 10.32 9.46 17.01
CA ALA A 101 9.52 8.51 16.24
C ALA A 101 8.44 7.84 17.10
N LEU A 102 8.73 7.55 18.37
CA LEU A 102 7.75 7.01 19.32
C LEU A 102 6.65 8.03 19.62
N ALA A 103 7.01 9.30 19.84
CA ALA A 103 6.05 10.37 20.06
C ALA A 103 5.17 10.62 18.81
N LEU A 104 5.77 10.56 17.61
CA LEU A 104 5.03 10.65 16.35
C LEU A 104 4.03 9.51 16.21
N ALA A 105 4.42 8.26 16.50
CA ALA A 105 3.50 7.11 16.47
C ALA A 105 2.30 7.32 17.39
N GLU A 106 2.52 7.77 18.63
CA GLU A 106 1.44 8.04 19.57
C GLU A 106 0.50 9.15 19.08
N SER A 107 1.02 10.20 18.44
CA SER A 107 0.21 11.24 17.80
C SER A 107 -0.63 10.68 16.65
N LEU A 108 -0.04 9.87 15.78
CA LEU A 108 -0.74 9.26 14.65
C LEU A 108 -1.92 8.39 15.11
N ASP A 109 -1.71 7.56 16.14
CA ASP A 109 -2.78 6.75 16.73
C ASP A 109 -3.89 7.63 17.34
N GLN A 110 -3.55 8.78 17.94
CA GLN A 110 -4.53 9.73 18.50
C GLN A 110 -5.31 10.51 17.43
N ASP A 111 -4.64 10.87 16.34
CA ASP A 111 -5.21 11.62 15.21
C ASP A 111 -6.05 10.72 14.28
N GLY A 112 -6.13 9.42 14.56
CA GLY A 112 -6.92 8.45 13.80
C GLY A 112 -6.27 8.03 12.49
N ALA A 113 -4.93 8.14 12.38
CA ALA A 113 -4.20 7.56 11.27
C ALA A 113 -4.43 6.04 11.22
N LEU A 114 -4.57 5.50 10.01
CA LEU A 114 -4.71 4.08 9.79
C LEU A 114 -3.34 3.45 9.61
N CYS A 115 -2.99 2.53 10.51
CA CYS A 115 -1.74 1.80 10.47
C CYS A 115 -2.01 0.30 10.32
N LEU A 116 -1.39 -0.30 9.31
CA LEU A 116 -1.53 -1.73 9.00
C LEU A 116 -0.16 -2.39 8.97
N SER A 117 -0.11 -3.64 9.42
CA SER A 117 1.02 -4.54 9.29
C SER A 117 0.51 -5.96 9.15
N GLY A 118 0.94 -6.66 8.10
CA GLY A 118 0.62 -8.06 7.94
C GLY A 118 0.83 -8.62 6.55
N ILE A 119 0.17 -9.76 6.33
CA ILE A 119 0.09 -10.42 5.05
C ILE A 119 -1.34 -10.22 4.55
N ASP A 120 -1.49 -9.56 3.42
CA ASP A 120 -2.80 -9.31 2.82
C ASP A 120 -3.44 -10.61 2.31
N ASP A 121 -4.72 -10.53 1.95
CA ASP A 121 -5.52 -11.65 1.48
C ASP A 121 -4.99 -12.21 0.13
N PHE A 122 -4.11 -11.47 -0.55
CA PHE A 122 -3.39 -11.89 -1.76
C PHE A 122 -2.02 -12.50 -1.47
N GLY A 123 -1.61 -12.60 -0.20
CA GLY A 123 -0.33 -13.13 0.23
C GLY A 123 0.83 -12.13 0.15
N ALA A 124 0.56 -10.85 -0.10
CA ALA A 124 1.58 -9.81 -0.12
C ALA A 124 1.88 -9.33 1.30
N ILE A 125 3.18 -9.26 1.62
CA ILE A 125 3.65 -8.75 2.90
C ILE A 125 3.69 -7.23 2.79
N SER A 126 2.80 -6.57 3.52
CA SER A 126 2.59 -5.13 3.43
C SER A 126 2.50 -4.45 4.79
N SER A 127 3.03 -3.23 4.83
CA SER A 127 2.91 -2.28 5.93
C SER A 127 2.32 -0.99 5.36
N LEU A 128 1.41 -0.35 6.07
CA LEU A 128 0.74 0.87 5.62
C LEU A 128 0.66 1.88 6.76
N VAL A 129 0.88 3.14 6.45
CA VAL A 129 0.45 4.29 7.26
C VAL A 129 -0.36 5.21 6.36
N THR A 130 -1.61 5.47 6.72
CA THR A 130 -2.51 6.37 6.01
C THR A 130 -3.01 7.46 6.96
N GLY A 131 -2.94 8.71 6.53
CA GLY A 131 -3.37 9.86 7.34
C GLY A 131 -3.36 11.14 6.52
N SER A 132 -3.25 12.30 7.18
CA SER A 132 -3.08 13.57 6.46
C SER A 132 -1.76 13.60 5.68
N THR A 133 -1.65 14.48 4.68
CA THR A 133 -0.39 14.69 3.95
C THR A 133 0.76 15.05 4.90
N GLU A 134 0.48 15.90 5.88
CA GLU A 134 1.45 16.30 6.91
C GLU A 134 1.88 15.12 7.79
N ALA A 135 0.94 14.27 8.20
CA ALA A 135 1.23 13.06 8.97
C ALA A 135 2.22 12.14 8.24
N VAL A 136 1.96 11.84 6.96
CA VAL A 136 2.85 11.00 6.14
C VAL A 136 4.22 11.69 5.91
N PHE A 137 4.22 13.00 5.66
CA PHE A 137 5.46 13.75 5.48
C PHE A 137 6.33 13.75 6.74
N ASN A 138 5.72 13.87 7.92
CA ASN A 138 6.40 13.80 9.21
C ASN A 138 7.02 12.42 9.43
N VAL A 139 6.34 11.33 9.08
CA VAL A 139 6.92 9.96 9.15
C VAL A 139 8.20 9.87 8.33
N ILE A 140 8.18 10.38 7.10
CA ILE A 140 9.34 10.35 6.20
C ILE A 140 10.50 11.15 6.78
N LYS A 141 10.24 12.36 7.31
CA LYS A 141 11.28 13.23 7.90
C LYS A 141 11.86 12.65 9.19
N VAL A 142 11.02 12.22 10.13
CA VAL A 142 11.44 11.71 11.44
C VAL A 142 12.23 10.40 11.31
N LEU A 143 11.82 9.52 10.38
CA LEU A 143 12.52 8.26 10.14
C LEU A 143 13.70 8.38 9.14
N ASN A 144 13.90 9.57 8.55
CA ASN A 144 14.91 9.81 7.51
C ASN A 144 14.83 8.81 6.34
N ILE A 145 13.61 8.60 5.83
CA ILE A 145 13.35 7.67 4.73
C ILE A 145 13.72 8.33 3.41
N SER A 146 14.48 7.61 2.59
CA SER A 146 14.89 8.10 1.27
C SER A 146 13.73 7.97 0.28
N ILE A 147 13.13 9.10 -0.09
CA ILE A 147 12.10 9.20 -1.13
C ILE A 147 12.63 9.98 -2.33
N SER A 148 11.96 9.87 -3.48
CA SER A 148 12.37 10.66 -4.65
C SER A 148 12.05 12.15 -4.42
N PRO A 149 12.88 13.08 -4.97
CA PRO A 149 12.61 14.51 -4.87
C PRO A 149 11.26 14.92 -5.45
N LEU A 150 10.75 14.15 -6.43
CA LEU A 150 9.42 14.31 -6.98
C LEU A 150 8.34 14.09 -5.91
N ILE A 151 8.39 12.96 -5.21
CA ILE A 151 7.43 12.64 -4.15
C ILE A 151 7.54 13.64 -2.99
N GLU A 152 8.75 14.06 -2.66
CA GLU A 152 8.96 15.10 -1.64
C GLU A 152 8.24 16.39 -2.02
N ARG A 153 8.36 16.81 -3.29
CA ARG A 153 7.69 18.00 -3.80
C ARG A 153 6.17 17.85 -3.88
N GLU A 154 5.67 16.68 -4.24
CA GLU A 154 4.23 16.39 -4.24
C GLU A 154 3.65 16.51 -2.83
N LEU A 155 4.33 16.00 -1.81
CA LEU A 155 3.91 16.12 -0.41
C LEU A 155 3.92 17.58 0.08
N GLU A 156 4.97 18.35 -0.25
CA GLU A 156 5.02 19.78 0.08
C GLU A 156 3.85 20.56 -0.52
N LEU A 157 3.51 20.29 -1.78
CA LEU A 157 2.39 20.93 -2.46
C LEU A 157 1.05 20.44 -1.89
N GLY A 158 0.92 19.16 -1.56
CA GLY A 158 -0.26 18.61 -0.91
C GLY A 158 -0.54 19.26 0.45
N ILE A 159 0.49 19.55 1.24
CA ILE A 159 0.36 20.30 2.50
C ILE A 159 -0.07 21.76 2.22
N GLN A 160 0.56 22.44 1.26
CA GLN A 160 0.25 23.84 0.93
C GLN A 160 -1.16 24.02 0.37
N ARG A 161 -1.71 22.99 -0.27
CA ARG A 161 -3.00 23.00 -0.98
C ARG A 161 -4.02 22.06 -0.32
N ALA A 162 -3.87 21.76 0.96
CA ALA A 162 -4.74 20.84 1.68
C ALA A 162 -6.24 21.24 1.58
N ASP A 163 -6.52 22.55 1.45
CA ASP A 163 -7.88 23.08 1.28
C ASP A 163 -8.44 22.97 -0.15
N GLU A 164 -7.59 22.77 -1.16
CA GLU A 164 -8.02 22.66 -2.57
C GLU A 164 -8.54 21.26 -2.90
N CYS A 165 -7.93 20.22 -2.34
CA CYS A 165 -8.30 18.82 -2.56
C CYS A 165 -8.07 18.01 -1.28
N VAL A 166 -9.14 17.75 -0.54
CA VAL A 166 -9.08 16.99 0.71
C VAL A 166 -8.92 15.51 0.40
N THR A 167 -7.73 14.98 0.66
CA THR A 167 -7.43 13.56 0.52
C THR A 167 -6.47 13.13 1.62
N ASN A 168 -6.59 11.88 2.06
CA ASN A 168 -5.55 11.25 2.84
C ASN A 168 -4.39 10.85 1.94
N TRP A 169 -3.23 10.68 2.55
CA TRP A 169 -2.05 10.14 1.93
C TRP A 169 -1.67 8.84 2.60
N SER A 170 -1.15 7.94 1.79
CA SER A 170 -0.80 6.58 2.17
C SER A 170 0.68 6.34 1.87
N MET A 171 1.41 5.82 2.85
CA MET A 171 2.75 5.29 2.70
C MET A 171 2.69 3.77 2.87
N MET A 172 3.00 3.03 1.81
CA MET A 172 2.93 1.57 1.77
C MET A 172 4.33 0.96 1.58
N GLY A 173 4.75 0.13 2.54
CA GLY A 173 5.89 -0.77 2.40
C GLY A 173 5.42 -2.11 1.86
N ILE A 174 6.02 -2.61 0.77
CA ILE A 174 5.63 -3.89 0.18
C ILE A 174 6.84 -4.63 -0.41
N THR A 175 6.87 -5.96 -0.24
CA THR A 175 7.85 -6.82 -0.92
C THR A 175 7.44 -7.07 -2.37
N ARG A 176 8.34 -6.81 -3.31
CA ARG A 176 8.12 -7.06 -4.75
C ARG A 176 9.31 -7.79 -5.37
N LEU A 177 9.03 -8.52 -6.44
CA LEU A 177 10.04 -9.11 -7.30
C LEU A 177 10.33 -8.13 -8.45
N PHE A 178 11.50 -7.51 -8.43
CA PHE A 178 11.95 -6.60 -9.47
C PHE A 178 12.70 -7.36 -10.56
N TYR A 179 12.35 -7.06 -11.80
CA TYR A 179 13.02 -7.59 -12.98
C TYR A 179 13.95 -6.52 -13.54
N TYR A 180 15.17 -6.89 -13.88
CA TYR A 180 16.14 -5.98 -14.48
C TYR A 180 16.88 -6.67 -15.64
N PRO A 181 17.20 -5.95 -16.72
CA PRO A 181 17.98 -6.54 -17.80
C PRO A 181 19.37 -6.91 -17.27
N SER A 182 19.80 -8.16 -17.46
CA SER A 182 21.13 -8.59 -17.02
C SER A 182 22.25 -8.01 -17.88
N THR A 183 21.93 -7.66 -19.12
CA THR A 183 22.79 -6.98 -20.09
C THR A 183 21.95 -6.06 -20.99
N LEU A 184 22.55 -4.97 -21.46
CA LEU A 184 21.88 -4.00 -22.35
C LEU A 184 21.36 -4.70 -23.61
N GLY A 185 20.07 -4.51 -23.94
CA GLY A 185 19.44 -5.09 -25.13
C GLY A 185 19.10 -6.59 -25.06
N SER A 186 19.27 -7.23 -23.90
CA SER A 186 18.95 -8.65 -23.71
C SER A 186 17.47 -8.86 -23.37
N ALA A 187 16.90 -9.95 -23.91
CA ALA A 187 15.59 -10.46 -23.49
C ALA A 187 15.64 -11.28 -22.19
N GLN A 188 16.84 -11.49 -21.62
CA GLN A 188 17.03 -12.18 -20.36
C GLN A 188 17.03 -11.19 -19.20
N PHE A 189 16.13 -11.39 -18.25
CA PHE A 189 15.99 -10.55 -17.07
C PHE A 189 16.52 -11.28 -15.83
N GLY A 190 17.38 -10.59 -15.10
CA GLY A 190 17.66 -10.91 -13.70
C GLY A 190 16.46 -10.59 -12.82
N ARG A 191 16.43 -11.16 -11.62
CA ARG A 191 15.35 -10.96 -10.65
C ARG A 191 15.95 -10.67 -9.29
N ILE A 192 15.40 -9.70 -8.58
CA ILE A 192 15.75 -9.40 -7.19
C ILE A 192 14.46 -9.23 -6.39
N SER A 193 14.37 -9.92 -5.25
CA SER A 193 13.31 -9.65 -4.27
C SER A 193 13.78 -8.52 -3.38
N ALA A 194 12.97 -7.46 -3.25
CA ALA A 194 13.26 -6.33 -2.38
C ALA A 194 11.96 -5.80 -1.77
N ALA A 195 12.04 -5.20 -0.59
CA ALA A 195 10.97 -4.35 -0.10
C ALA A 195 11.20 -2.92 -0.59
N THR A 196 10.11 -2.22 -0.87
CA THR A 196 10.10 -0.81 -1.28
C THR A 196 8.99 -0.08 -0.55
N ALA A 197 9.17 1.23 -0.35
CA ALA A 197 8.15 2.12 0.17
C ALA A 197 7.59 2.99 -0.96
N HIS A 198 6.26 3.08 -1.03
CA HIS A 198 5.53 3.92 -1.98
C HIS A 198 4.71 4.93 -1.20
N VAL A 199 4.60 6.15 -1.74
CA VAL A 199 3.78 7.21 -1.15
C VAL A 199 2.84 7.73 -2.23
N TYR A 200 1.56 7.87 -1.92
CA TYR A 200 0.53 8.30 -2.84
C TYR A 200 -0.68 8.87 -2.11
N PRO A 201 -1.44 9.80 -2.72
CA PRO A 201 -2.74 10.19 -2.20
C PRO A 201 -3.77 9.08 -2.45
N ASP A 202 -4.77 8.97 -1.59
CA ASP A 202 -5.88 8.03 -1.76
C ASP A 202 -6.73 8.40 -2.98
N TYR A 203 -6.87 9.70 -3.25
CA TYR A 203 -7.47 10.22 -4.47
C TYR A 203 -6.40 10.65 -5.46
N THR A 204 -6.29 9.91 -6.56
CA THR A 204 -5.29 10.16 -7.60
C THR A 204 -5.44 11.53 -8.27
N GLU A 205 -6.67 12.05 -8.33
CA GLU A 205 -7.01 13.38 -8.84
C GLU A 205 -6.54 14.51 -7.93
N CYS A 206 -6.29 14.23 -6.65
CA CYS A 206 -5.70 15.19 -5.70
C CYS A 206 -4.17 15.20 -5.74
N ARG A 207 -3.54 14.35 -6.55
CA ARG A 207 -2.08 14.33 -6.69
C ARG A 207 -1.60 15.60 -7.39
N PRO A 208 -0.74 16.43 -6.76
CA PRO A 208 -0.28 17.66 -7.38
C PRO A 208 0.60 17.40 -8.60
N ASP A 209 0.39 18.17 -9.66
CA ASP A 209 1.33 18.23 -10.78
C ASP A 209 2.63 18.90 -10.34
N VAL A 210 3.75 18.21 -10.55
CA VAL A 210 5.08 18.73 -10.29
C VAL A 210 5.83 18.88 -11.61
N ASP A 211 6.20 20.11 -11.94
CA ASP A 211 7.09 20.40 -13.06
C ASP A 211 8.48 19.82 -12.75
N ILE A 212 8.83 18.71 -13.39
CA ILE A 212 10.20 18.19 -13.38
C ILE A 212 10.97 18.98 -14.44
N PRO A 213 11.99 19.77 -14.08
CA PRO A 213 12.80 20.44 -15.09
C PRO A 213 13.44 19.40 -16.03
N ASP A 214 13.34 19.64 -17.35
CA ASP A 214 13.79 18.75 -18.43
C ASP A 214 15.26 18.30 -18.35
N ASN A 215 16.07 18.91 -17.47
CA ASN A 215 17.47 18.54 -17.26
C ASN A 215 17.66 17.25 -16.44
N LEU A 216 16.59 16.69 -15.85
CA LEU A 216 16.63 15.44 -15.08
C LEU A 216 16.08 14.22 -15.86
N THR A 217 15.50 14.42 -17.05
CA THR A 217 14.89 13.36 -17.87
C THR A 217 15.74 12.92 -19.07
N ARG A 218 16.90 13.55 -19.28
CA ARG A 218 17.80 13.26 -20.40
C ARG A 218 19.19 12.85 -19.89
N ASN A 219 19.34 11.57 -19.55
CA ASN A 219 20.63 10.87 -19.55
C ASN A 219 20.51 9.62 -20.41
#